data_AF-A0A0L0C2T1-F1
#
_entry.id   AF-A0A0L0C2T1-F1
#
_cell.length_a   1.000
_cell.length_b   1.000
_cell.length_c   1.000
_cell.angle_alpha   90.00
_cell.angle_beta   90.00
_cell.angle_gamma   90.00
#
_symmetry.space_group_name_H-M   'P 1'
#
loop_
_entity.id
_entity.type
_entity.pdbx_description
1 polymer ?
#
loop_
_entity_poly.entity_id
_entity_poly.type
_entity_poly.pdbx_seq_one_letter_code
_entity_poly.pdbx_strand_id
1 'polypeptide(L)'
;MWNNKEKVVELILALKGNAAVVHESRMELRGRMQKANETLQDFALEIERLLQLAYPGEHHPFLDIFKIEAFVNGIRDPKLKHVTPKSSFAETVEVVAEIEGNTVTELKELKEDVFRGFKRETK
;
A
#
# COMPACT_ATOMS: atom_id res chain seq x y z
N MET A 1 -24.93 6.40 42.99
CA MET A 1 -25.65 5.36 42.22
C MET A 1 -24.92 5.15 40.92
N TRP A 2 -24.47 3.92 40.62
CA TRP A 2 -23.86 3.58 39.34
C TRP A 2 -24.91 3.71 38.23
N ASN A 3 -24.74 4.65 37.30
CA ASN A 3 -25.68 4.81 36.19
C ASN A 3 -25.39 3.78 35.09
N ASN A 4 -25.85 2.56 35.32
CA ASN A 4 -25.64 1.44 34.41
C ASN A 4 -26.25 1.68 33.02
N LYS A 5 -27.27 2.54 32.92
CA LYS A 5 -27.92 2.90 31.64
C LYS A 5 -27.01 3.77 30.77
N GLU A 6 -26.35 4.77 31.35
CA GLU A 6 -25.38 5.60 30.62
C GLU A 6 -24.22 4.76 30.08
N LYS A 7 -23.65 3.88 30.91
CA LYS A 7 -22.58 2.96 30.49
C LYS A 7 -23.00 2.04 29.34
N VAL A 8 -24.24 1.54 29.36
CA VAL A 8 -24.77 0.70 28.27
C VAL A 8 -24.93 1.52 26.98
N VAL A 9 -25.39 2.77 27.06
CA VAL A 9 -25.50 3.66 25.90
C VAL A 9 -24.12 3.97 25.31
N GLU A 10 -23.14 4.31 26.14
CA GLU A 10 -21.75 4.53 25.70
C GLU A 10 -21.18 3.30 24.99
N LEU A 11 -21.40 2.10 25.54
CA LEU A 11 -20.91 0.86 24.95
C LEU A 11 -21.55 0.59 23.58
N ILE A 12 -22.86 0.82 23.43
CA ILE A 12 -23.56 0.66 22.16
C ILE A 12 -23.03 1.65 21.11
N LEU A 13 -22.80 2.91 21.49
CA LEU A 13 -22.26 3.92 20.59
C LEU A 13 -20.83 3.56 20.15
N ALA A 14 -19.99 3.12 21.09
CA ALA A 14 -18.62 2.67 20.79
C ALA A 14 -18.61 1.45 19.84
N LEU A 15 -19.46 0.46 20.08
CA LEU A 15 -19.59 -0.71 19.21
C LEU A 15 -20.06 -0.34 17.80
N LYS A 16 -21.03 0.57 17.68
CA LYS A 16 -21.49 1.08 16.38
C LYS A 16 -20.38 1.83 15.65
N GLY A 17 -19.63 2.68 16.36
CA GLY A 17 -18.47 3.38 15.81
C GLY A 17 -17.41 2.42 15.29
N ASN A 18 -17.05 1.41 16.08
CA ASN A 18 -16.07 0.40 15.68
C ASN A 18 -16.55 -0.40 14.46
N ALA A 19 -17.82 -0.79 14.41
CA ALA A 19 -18.38 -1.51 13.27
C ALA A 19 -18.35 -0.67 11.98
N ALA A 20 -18.63 0.63 12.08
CA ALA A 20 -18.53 1.54 10.95
C ALA A 20 -17.07 1.67 10.44
N VAL A 21 -16.11 1.87 11.35
CA VAL A 21 -14.67 1.96 11.01
C VAL A 21 -14.18 0.69 10.34
N VAL A 22 -14.55 -0.48 10.86
CA VAL A 22 -14.22 -1.79 10.27
C VAL A 22 -14.78 -1.91 8.86
N HIS A 23 -16.05 -1.56 8.67
CA HIS A 23 -16.70 -1.66 7.37
C HIS A 23 -16.08 -0.69 6.34
N GLU A 24 -15.89 0.56 6.71
CA GLU A 24 -15.27 1.59 5.86
C GLU A 24 -13.85 1.18 5.46
N SER A 25 -13.04 0.73 6.42
CA SER A 25 -11.67 0.29 6.15
C SER A 25 -11.62 -0.92 5.21
N ARG A 26 -12.59 -1.84 5.29
CA ARG A 26 -12.71 -2.95 4.32
C ARG A 26 -13.03 -2.46 2.91
N MET A 27 -13.88 -1.45 2.78
CA MET A 27 -14.23 -0.89 1.47
C MET A 27 -13.05 -0.11 0.88
N GLU A 28 -12.39 0.71 1.70
CA GLU A 28 -11.21 1.47 1.28
C GLU A 28 -10.07 0.55 0.86
N LEU A 29 -9.78 -0.49 1.65
CA LEU A 29 -8.73 -1.45 1.33
C LEU A 29 -8.97 -2.18 0.00
N ARG A 30 -10.23 -2.53 -0.32
CA ARG A 30 -10.58 -3.18 -1.59
C ARG A 30 -10.41 -2.26 -2.81
N GLY A 31 -10.66 -0.97 -2.63
CA GLY A 31 -10.58 0.02 -3.71
C GLY A 31 -9.26 0.79 -3.75
N ARG A 32 -8.29 0.42 -2.91
CA ARG A 32 -7.10 1.24 -2.69
C ARG A 32 -6.18 1.20 -3.92
N MET A 33 -5.86 2.39 -4.42
CA MET A 33 -4.90 2.61 -5.51
C MET A 33 -3.85 3.63 -5.07
N GLN A 34 -2.57 3.40 -5.36
CA GLN A 34 -1.46 4.31 -5.06
C GLN A 34 -1.72 5.71 -5.65
N LYS A 35 -1.63 6.75 -4.82
CA LYS A 35 -1.81 8.14 -5.26
C LYS A 35 -0.55 8.66 -5.94
N ALA A 36 -0.69 9.71 -6.75
CA ALA A 36 0.42 10.28 -7.50
C ALA A 36 1.55 10.85 -6.64
N ASN A 37 1.23 11.24 -5.40
CA ASN A 37 2.14 11.82 -4.41
C ASN A 37 2.56 10.82 -3.34
N GLU A 38 2.17 9.55 -3.44
CA GLU A 38 2.56 8.50 -2.49
C GLU A 38 3.76 7.72 -3.02
N THR A 39 4.76 7.54 -2.17
CA THR A 39 5.82 6.56 -2.44
C THR A 39 5.26 5.14 -2.32
N LEU A 40 5.97 4.14 -2.84
CA LEU A 40 5.59 2.74 -2.64
C LEU A 40 5.56 2.37 -1.15
N GLN A 41 6.47 2.91 -0.35
CA GLN A 41 6.52 2.69 1.09
C GLN A 41 5.31 3.29 1.80
N ASP A 42 4.93 4.53 1.47
CA ASP A 42 3.72 5.16 2.04
C ASP A 42 2.47 4.35 1.70
N PHE A 43 2.40 3.87 0.45
CA PHE A 43 1.29 3.05 -0.02
C PHE A 43 1.22 1.70 0.70
N ALA A 44 2.36 1.03 0.88
CA ALA A 44 2.44 -0.23 1.62
C ALA A 44 2.00 -0.04 3.09
N LEU A 45 2.49 0.99 3.77
CA LEU A 45 2.13 1.32 5.15
C LEU A 45 0.63 1.59 5.28
N GLU A 46 0.03 2.30 4.32
CA GLU A 46 -1.39 2.58 4.33
C GLU A 46 -2.24 1.31 4.15
N ILE A 47 -1.79 0.37 3.29
CA ILE A 47 -2.43 -0.94 3.18
C ILE A 47 -2.38 -1.71 4.51
N GLU A 48 -1.24 -1.70 5.21
CA GLU A 48 -1.12 -2.34 6.51
C GLU A 48 -2.05 -1.71 7.54
N ARG A 49 -2.11 -0.37 7.58
CA ARG A 49 -3.00 0.38 8.48
C ARG A 49 -4.47 0.05 8.21
N LEU A 50 -4.89 0.04 6.94
CA LEU A 50 -6.25 -0.29 6.55
C LEU A 50 -6.61 -1.74 6.88
N LEU A 51 -5.68 -2.68 6.71
CA LEU A 51 -5.88 -4.08 7.07
C LEU A 51 -6.11 -4.25 8.57
N GLN A 52 -5.31 -3.59 9.41
CA GLN A 52 -5.46 -3.61 10.87
C GLN A 52 -6.81 -3.04 11.33
N LEU A 53 -7.30 -2.00 10.67
CA LEU A 53 -8.62 -1.44 10.96
C LEU A 53 -9.77 -2.32 10.44
N ALA A 54 -9.58 -2.97 9.30
CA ALA A 54 -10.57 -3.85 8.67
C ALA A 54 -10.73 -5.20 9.41
N TYR A 55 -9.68 -5.68 10.06
CA TYR A 55 -9.61 -6.98 10.72
C TYR A 55 -8.87 -6.89 12.07
N PRO A 56 -9.40 -6.15 13.04
CA PRO A 56 -8.73 -5.92 14.32
C PRO A 56 -8.55 -7.24 15.10
N GLY A 57 -7.31 -7.55 15.47
CA GLY A 57 -6.95 -8.75 16.25
C GLY A 57 -6.91 -10.05 15.45
N GLU A 58 -7.10 -10.01 14.13
CA GLU A 58 -7.04 -11.18 13.27
C GLU A 58 -5.62 -11.35 12.70
N HIS A 59 -5.07 -12.55 12.83
CA HIS A 59 -3.76 -12.93 12.28
C HIS A 59 -3.91 -14.20 11.46
N HIS A 60 -4.70 -14.11 10.39
CA HIS A 60 -4.92 -15.23 9.48
C HIS A 60 -3.95 -15.14 8.28
N PRO A 61 -3.29 -16.23 7.84
CA PRO A 61 -2.37 -16.22 6.70
C PRO A 61 -2.97 -15.66 5.40
N PHE A 62 -4.29 -15.83 5.23
CA PHE A 62 -5.05 -15.23 4.13
C PHE A 62 -4.98 -13.68 4.11
N LEU A 63 -4.84 -13.03 5.27
CA LEU A 63 -4.70 -11.58 5.32
C LEU A 63 -3.41 -11.10 4.68
N ASP A 64 -2.31 -11.86 4.79
CA ASP A 64 -1.05 -11.51 4.10
C ASP A 64 -1.20 -11.65 2.58
N ILE A 65 -1.87 -12.72 2.11
CA ILE A 65 -2.19 -12.89 0.68
C ILE A 65 -3.02 -11.69 0.20
N PHE A 66 -4.08 -11.35 0.92
CA PHE A 66 -4.95 -10.23 0.59
C PHE A 66 -4.19 -8.89 0.58
N LYS A 67 -3.28 -8.69 1.53
CA LYS A 67 -2.42 -7.50 1.63
C LYS A 67 -1.49 -7.37 0.42
N ILE A 68 -0.87 -8.48 0.03
CA ILE A 68 -0.01 -8.58 -1.15
C ILE A 68 -0.79 -8.26 -2.42
N GLU A 69 -1.97 -8.86 -2.60
CA GLU A 69 -2.82 -8.61 -3.77
C GLU A 69 -3.28 -7.15 -3.85
N ALA A 70 -3.71 -6.56 -2.74
CA ALA A 70 -4.11 -5.16 -2.68
C ALA A 70 -2.94 -4.23 -3.06
N PHE A 71 -1.72 -4.54 -2.62
CA PHE A 71 -0.53 -3.77 -2.98
C PHE A 71 -0.21 -3.89 -4.45
N VAL A 72 -0.03 -5.10 -4.98
CA VAL A 72 0.39 -5.32 -6.37
C VAL A 72 -0.64 -4.74 -7.36
N ASN A 73 -1.94 -4.96 -7.11
CA ASN A 73 -2.99 -4.45 -7.99
C ASN A 73 -3.15 -2.92 -7.90
N GLY A 74 -2.89 -2.37 -6.72
CA GLY A 74 -3.04 -0.94 -6.44
C GLY A 74 -1.85 -0.08 -6.88
N ILE A 75 -0.70 -0.66 -7.23
CA ILE A 75 0.46 0.09 -7.73
C ILE A 75 0.07 0.89 -8.98
N ARG A 76 0.50 2.15 -9.04
CA ARG A 76 0.18 3.03 -10.17
C ARG A 76 1.02 2.71 -11.41
N ASP A 77 2.31 2.41 -11.24
CA ASP A 77 3.22 2.13 -12.34
C ASP A 77 2.87 0.77 -12.99
N PRO A 78 2.42 0.75 -14.26
CA PRO A 78 2.06 -0.49 -14.95
C PRO A 78 3.24 -1.46 -15.11
N LYS A 79 4.49 -1.00 -15.13
CA LYS A 79 5.66 -1.88 -15.23
C LYS A 79 5.84 -2.74 -13.97
N LEU A 80 5.43 -2.22 -12.83
CA LEU A 80 5.56 -2.87 -11.53
C LEU A 80 4.38 -3.82 -11.23
N LYS A 81 3.29 -3.77 -12.01
CA LYS A 81 2.12 -4.64 -11.83
C LYS A 81 2.38 -6.10 -12.19
N HIS A 82 3.43 -6.38 -12.95
CA HIS A 82 3.80 -7.73 -13.38
C HIS A 82 4.80 -8.42 -12.45
N VAL A 83 5.16 -7.78 -11.33
CA VAL A 83 6.05 -8.39 -10.35
C VAL A 83 5.37 -9.62 -9.75
N THR A 84 6.08 -10.75 -9.79
CA THR A 84 5.61 -11.96 -9.13
C THR A 84 5.67 -11.74 -7.62
N PRO A 85 4.54 -11.80 -6.90
CA PRO A 85 4.53 -11.61 -5.46
C PRO A 85 5.38 -12.66 -4.74
N LYS A 86 6.00 -12.28 -3.63
CA LYS A 86 6.79 -13.18 -2.78
C LYS A 86 5.93 -13.82 -1.70
N SER A 87 6.54 -14.74 -0.94
CA SER A 87 5.89 -15.45 0.16
C SER A 87 5.39 -14.53 1.28
N SER A 88 6.03 -13.37 1.45
CA SER A 88 5.62 -12.37 2.43
C SER A 88 5.41 -11.00 1.80
N PHE A 89 4.65 -10.18 2.52
CA PHE A 89 4.41 -8.80 2.10
C PHE A 89 5.68 -7.96 2.09
N ALA A 90 6.50 -8.07 3.14
CA ALA A 90 7.73 -7.29 3.26
C ALA A 90 8.69 -7.59 2.10
N GLU A 91 8.90 -8.87 1.77
CA GLU A 91 9.70 -9.28 0.62
C GLU A 91 9.12 -8.75 -0.70
N THR A 92 7.79 -8.74 -0.85
CA THR A 92 7.15 -8.21 -2.06
C THR A 92 7.39 -6.70 -2.19
N VAL A 93 7.24 -5.94 -1.11
CA VAL A 93 7.49 -4.49 -1.10
C VAL A 93 8.95 -4.19 -1.43
N GLU A 94 9.90 -4.94 -0.87
CA GLU A 94 11.33 -4.77 -1.11
C GLU A 94 11.68 -4.99 -2.59
N VAL A 95 11.20 -6.08 -3.19
CA VAL A 95 11.46 -6.40 -4.61
C VAL A 95 10.87 -5.33 -5.53
N VAL A 96 9.64 -4.87 -5.26
CA VAL A 96 9.02 -3.83 -6.08
C VAL A 96 9.79 -2.51 -5.97
N ALA A 97 10.23 -2.15 -4.76
CA ALA A 97 11.03 -0.94 -4.55
C ALA A 97 12.42 -1.01 -5.22
N GLU A 98 13.06 -2.19 -5.23
CA GLU A 98 14.32 -2.41 -5.94
C GLU A 98 14.17 -2.20 -7.45
N ILE A 99 13.11 -2.75 -8.05
CA ILE A 99 12.83 -2.59 -9.49
C ILE A 99 12.56 -1.12 -9.84
N GLU A 100 11.81 -0.40 -8.99
CA GLU A 100 11.58 1.03 -9.17
C GLU A 100 12.90 1.82 -9.11
N GLY A 101 13.78 1.52 -8.16
CA GLY A 101 15.10 2.15 -8.06
C GLY A 101 16.00 1.89 -9.27
N ASN A 102 16.03 0.66 -9.76
CA ASN A 102 16.84 0.26 -10.91
C ASN A 102 16.37 0.95 -12.20
N THR A 103 15.05 0.97 -12.45
CA THR A 103 14.49 1.63 -13.64
C THR A 103 14.73 3.14 -13.65
N VAL A 104 14.68 3.81 -12.49
CA VAL A 104 15.04 5.23 -12.37
C VAL A 104 16.52 5.48 -12.69
N THR A 105 17.39 4.53 -12.31
CA THR A 105 18.83 4.63 -12.54
C THR A 105 19.15 4.47 -14.03
N GLU A 106 18.63 3.44 -14.70
CA GLU A 106 18.80 3.22 -16.14
C GLU A 106 18.35 4.42 -16.98
N LEU A 107 17.23 5.05 -16.63
CA LEU A 107 16.71 6.23 -17.35
C LEU A 107 17.61 7.47 -17.18
N LYS A 108 18.31 7.61 -16.06
CA LYS A 108 19.26 8.71 -15.85
C LYS A 108 20.52 8.49 -16.70
N GLU A 109 21.05 7.27 -16.70
CA GLU A 109 22.23 6.90 -17.50
C GLU A 109 21.98 7.08 -19.00
N LEU A 110 20.81 6.65 -19.50
CA LEU A 110 20.43 6.86 -20.90
C LEU A 110 20.34 8.36 -21.27
N LYS A 111 19.81 9.20 -20.38
CA LYS A 111 19.74 10.66 -20.62
C LYS A 111 21.12 11.29 -20.66
N GLU A 112 22.01 10.89 -19.75
CA GLU A 112 23.41 11.31 -19.73
C GLU A 112 24.13 10.91 -21.03
N ASP A 113 23.91 9.67 -21.51
CA ASP A 113 24.50 9.16 -22.75
C ASP A 113 24.01 9.88 -24.00
N VAL A 114 22.69 10.12 -24.11
CA VAL A 114 22.11 10.91 -25.20
C VAL A 114 22.69 12.32 -25.19
N PHE A 115 22.78 12.97 -24.02
CA PHE A 115 23.33 14.31 -23.90
C PHE A 115 24.83 14.37 -24.27
N ARG A 116 25.61 13.35 -23.87
CA ARG A 116 27.02 13.18 -24.27
C ARG A 116 27.19 12.89 -25.76
N GLY A 117 26.24 12.19 -26.39
CA GLY A 117 26.19 11.96 -27.84
C GLY A 117 26.01 13.28 -28.60
N PHE A 118 25.00 14.07 -28.24
CA PHE A 118 24.72 15.36 -28.86
C PHE A 118 25.90 16.34 -28.78
N LYS A 119 26.62 16.39 -27.65
CA LYS A 119 27.81 17.26 -27.51
C LYS A 119 28.99 16.86 -28.39
N ARG A 120 29.07 15.59 -28.83
CA ARG A 120 30.17 15.09 -29.67
C ARG A 120 29.96 15.35 -31.15
N GLU A 121 28.71 15.52 -31.60
CA GLU A 121 28.36 15.75 -33.01
C GLU A 121 28.37 17.23 -33.41
N THR A 122 28.43 18.17 -32.46
CA THR A 122 28.41 19.62 -32.72
C THR A 122 29.80 20.26 -32.80
N LYS A 123 30.86 19.51 -33.13
CA LYS A 123 32.24 19.99 -33.21
C LYS A 123 32.87 19.64 -34.56
#